data_AF-A0A7C4UJH7-F1
#
_entry.id   AF-A0A7C4UJH7-F1
#
_cell.length_a   1.000
_cell.length_b   1.000
_cell.length_c   1.000
_cell.angle_alpha   90.00
_cell.angle_beta   90.00
_cell.angle_gamma   90.00
#
_symmetry.space_group_name_H-M   'P 1'
#
loop_
_entity.id
_entity.type
_entity.pdbx_description
1 polymer ?
#
loop_
_entity_poly.entity_id
_entity_poly.type
_entity_poly.pdbx_seq_one_letter_code
_entity_poly.pdbx_strand_id
1 'polypeptide(L)'
;MLSLRFCALLAAMLAVFVPVARSANIVNVVETGGDNEATDTILAKWSGQTWTVTVDNEPVPGALIGQSYTAGLFDDLAPAFVDRNHRYFNDVALPLPSYLVGNEYILSGNDNRDNATYKLDVTIAEPSTVYMLIDNRLSDGNNADPPTFGATNMQWIIDQGWAATANGLNRALNPALPDELAFDEGADGTINQYYSVYQKKFVAGTFSLLQADNGGRNMYGVVIAPDEDLVVGDVNGDEVVDLLDFGVIRDNFRTGNSPDEGDLNFDGKVDFQDFQIWKTAFGGGAPASVPEPGALALVGIGCVAMFGRRLGRRLLSVGVLVGLLGASVSAATITNVVETGGDNEATDTITAKWSGQTWAVTVAGEPTPDSILGANYTAGLFGHFAPAFVDRNHRYSDVTASNTLPIPAYLVGQEYILSGNDNRDNATYRLDVTISVDATVYMLIDNRLSDGDG
;
A
#
# COMPACT_ATOMS: atom_id res chain seq x y z
N MET A 1 44.15 -52.89 -7.62
CA MET A 1 44.59 -51.93 -8.66
C MET A 1 43.35 -51.13 -9.09
N LEU A 2 43.49 -49.80 -9.08
CA LEU A 2 42.53 -48.74 -9.46
C LEU A 2 41.21 -48.68 -8.64
N SER A 3 40.99 -47.71 -7.72
CA SER A 3 40.70 -46.26 -7.95
C SER A 3 39.26 -46.08 -8.45
N LEU A 4 38.33 -45.32 -7.84
CA LEU A 4 38.43 -43.99 -7.23
C LEU A 4 37.16 -43.74 -6.37
N ARG A 5 37.30 -43.01 -5.27
CA ARG A 5 36.23 -42.55 -4.37
C ARG A 5 35.42 -41.42 -5.02
N PHE A 6 34.11 -41.34 -4.76
CA PHE A 6 33.36 -40.09 -4.81
C PHE A 6 32.42 -40.00 -3.60
N CYS A 7 32.78 -39.12 -2.67
CA CYS A 7 31.92 -38.60 -1.62
C CYS A 7 30.99 -37.55 -2.23
N ALA A 8 29.72 -37.55 -1.83
CA ALA A 8 28.88 -36.36 -1.87
C ALA A 8 28.28 -36.18 -0.48
N LEU A 9 28.79 -35.19 0.27
CA LEU A 9 28.17 -34.69 1.49
C LEU A 9 26.98 -33.82 1.06
N LEU A 10 25.78 -34.23 1.46
CA LEU A 10 24.56 -33.45 1.34
C LEU A 10 24.56 -32.42 2.50
N ALA A 11 24.93 -31.16 2.20
CA ALA A 11 24.73 -30.05 3.12
C ALA A 11 23.39 -29.39 2.79
N ALA A 12 22.36 -29.69 3.58
CA ALA A 12 21.08 -28.99 3.51
C ALA A 12 21.29 -27.54 3.99
N MET A 13 21.24 -26.60 3.06
CA MET A 13 21.21 -25.17 3.35
C MET A 13 19.79 -24.81 3.79
N LEU A 14 19.57 -24.72 5.11
CA LEU A 14 18.36 -24.12 5.65
C LEU A 14 18.52 -22.59 5.52
N ALA A 15 17.95 -22.01 4.46
CA ALA A 15 17.89 -20.57 4.30
C ALA A 15 16.95 -20.01 5.38
N VAL A 16 17.52 -19.35 6.38
CA VAL A 16 16.75 -18.53 7.31
C VAL A 16 16.30 -17.30 6.54
N PHE A 17 15.02 -17.25 6.17
CA PHE A 17 14.40 -16.05 5.64
C PHE A 17 14.40 -14.99 6.75
N VAL A 18 15.25 -13.99 6.64
CA VAL A 18 15.12 -12.76 7.41
C VAL A 18 14.34 -11.80 6.53
N PRO A 19 13.08 -11.46 6.86
CA PRO A 19 12.36 -10.45 6.10
C PRO A 19 13.16 -9.14 6.16
N VAL A 20 13.42 -8.54 4.99
CA VAL A 20 13.95 -7.18 4.93
C VAL A 20 12.82 -6.27 5.42
N ALA A 21 12.97 -5.71 6.61
CA ALA A 21 12.02 -4.75 7.14
C ALA A 21 11.95 -3.55 6.19
N ARG A 22 10.73 -3.18 5.78
CA ARG A 22 10.47 -1.89 5.14
C ARG A 22 10.96 -0.79 6.10
N SER A 23 11.62 0.25 5.58
CA SER A 23 11.97 1.41 6.41
C SER A 23 10.68 2.01 6.98
N ALA A 24 10.72 2.46 8.23
CA ALA A 24 9.57 3.12 8.84
C ALA A 24 9.18 4.36 8.01
N ASN A 25 7.89 4.51 7.72
CA ASN A 25 7.37 5.64 6.97
C ASN A 25 7.12 6.83 7.91
N ILE A 26 6.49 6.60 9.06
CA ILE A 26 6.34 7.59 10.12
C ILE A 26 7.71 7.82 10.76
N VAL A 27 8.31 8.96 10.43
CA VAL A 27 9.63 9.37 10.91
C VAL A 27 9.55 9.97 12.30
N ASN A 28 8.53 10.79 12.55
CA ASN A 28 8.38 11.52 13.80
C ASN A 28 6.93 11.94 14.05
N VAL A 29 6.52 11.93 15.31
CA VAL A 29 5.25 12.51 15.77
C VAL A 29 5.56 13.38 16.99
N VAL A 30 5.17 14.66 16.91
CA VAL A 30 5.28 15.60 18.04
C VAL A 30 3.88 15.98 18.49
N GLU A 31 3.53 15.55 19.69
CA GLU A 31 2.29 15.94 20.35
C GLU A 31 2.50 17.19 21.20
N THR A 32 1.56 18.14 21.10
CA THR A 32 1.53 19.35 21.90
C THR A 32 0.10 19.67 22.34
N GLY A 33 -0.06 20.22 23.55
CA GLY A 33 -1.34 20.73 24.02
C GLY A 33 -2.37 19.70 24.48
N GLY A 34 -1.96 18.44 24.71
CA GLY A 34 -2.75 17.42 25.41
C GLY A 34 -2.72 17.55 26.93
N ASP A 35 -3.54 16.73 27.60
CA ASP A 35 -3.73 16.74 29.05
C ASP A 35 -2.69 15.81 29.70
N ASN A 36 -1.63 16.38 30.26
CA ASN A 36 -0.72 15.58 31.08
C ASN A 36 -1.36 15.30 32.45
N GLU A 37 -1.96 14.13 32.61
CA GLU A 37 -2.38 13.64 33.91
C GLU A 37 -1.16 13.21 34.75
N ALA A 38 -1.24 13.30 36.07
CA ALA A 38 -0.07 13.00 36.93
C ALA A 38 0.40 11.53 36.83
N THR A 39 -0.44 10.63 36.34
CA THR A 39 -0.17 9.20 36.15
C THR A 39 0.02 8.81 34.68
N ASP A 40 -0.32 9.71 33.76
CA ASP A 40 -0.24 9.46 32.32
C ASP A 40 0.47 10.62 31.63
N THR A 41 1.71 10.33 31.24
CA THR A 41 2.66 11.31 30.68
C THR A 41 3.23 10.82 29.35
N ILE A 42 2.70 9.71 28.83
CA ILE A 42 3.17 9.13 27.59
C ILE A 42 2.54 9.96 26.48
N LEU A 43 3.34 10.82 25.85
CA LEU A 43 2.93 11.50 24.62
C LEU A 43 2.74 10.48 23.49
N ALA A 44 2.08 10.89 22.40
CA ALA A 44 1.85 10.07 21.22
C ALA A 44 3.05 9.16 20.84
N LYS A 45 2.70 7.94 20.48
CA LYS A 45 3.60 6.92 19.93
C LYS A 45 3.06 6.48 18.58
N TRP A 46 3.89 5.80 17.81
CA TRP A 46 3.50 5.24 16.53
C TRP A 46 4.14 3.88 16.34
N SER A 47 3.73 3.16 15.30
CA SER A 47 4.26 1.85 14.95
C SER A 47 5.79 1.79 15.03
N GLY A 48 6.30 0.73 15.67
CA GLY A 48 7.73 0.51 15.90
C GLY A 48 8.33 1.26 17.09
N GLN A 49 7.63 2.21 17.72
CA GLN A 49 8.12 2.87 18.93
C GLN A 49 8.00 1.96 20.16
N THR A 50 9.01 2.00 21.04
CA THR A 50 9.02 1.29 22.33
C THR A 50 9.02 2.28 23.49
N TRP A 51 8.20 2.04 24.51
CA TRP A 51 8.17 2.83 25.75
C TRP A 51 7.94 1.96 26.98
N THR A 52 8.08 2.56 28.16
CA THR A 52 7.81 1.89 29.44
C THR A 52 6.39 2.18 29.87
N VAL A 53 5.64 1.14 30.22
CA VAL A 53 4.27 1.22 30.75
C VAL A 53 4.28 1.94 32.09
N THR A 54 3.43 2.95 32.24
CA THR A 54 3.29 3.77 33.47
C THR A 54 2.02 3.49 34.26
N VAL A 55 1.04 2.81 33.65
CA VAL A 55 -0.24 2.43 34.26
C VAL A 55 -0.55 0.97 33.93
N ASP A 56 -1.04 0.21 34.92
CA ASP A 56 -1.41 -1.20 34.69
C ASP A 56 -2.61 -1.29 33.73
N ASN A 57 -2.54 -2.25 32.80
CA ASN A 57 -3.49 -2.52 31.71
C ASN A 57 -3.52 -1.50 30.56
N GLU A 58 -2.54 -0.60 30.47
CA GLU A 58 -2.41 0.38 29.39
C GLU A 58 -1.05 0.19 28.66
N PRO A 59 -1.01 0.26 27.31
CA PRO A 59 -2.14 0.50 26.40
C PRO A 59 -2.97 -0.77 26.13
N VAL A 60 -2.66 -1.89 26.77
CA VAL A 60 -3.34 -3.18 26.55
C VAL A 60 -3.66 -3.89 27.87
N PRO A 61 -4.81 -4.58 27.98
CA PRO A 61 -5.11 -5.49 29.08
C PRO A 61 -3.94 -6.41 29.45
N GLY A 62 -3.59 -6.42 30.73
CA GLY A 62 -2.50 -7.23 31.27
C GLY A 62 -1.09 -6.61 31.17
N ALA A 63 -0.93 -5.44 30.54
CA ALA A 63 0.32 -4.68 30.65
C ALA A 63 0.60 -4.29 32.11
N LEU A 64 1.85 -4.40 32.56
CA LEU A 64 2.22 -4.07 33.94
C LEU A 64 3.20 -2.90 33.97
N ILE A 65 3.06 -2.04 34.99
CA ILE A 65 3.98 -0.92 35.22
C ILE A 65 5.44 -1.38 35.17
N GLY A 66 6.26 -0.65 34.40
CA GLY A 66 7.68 -0.94 34.21
C GLY A 66 8.00 -1.92 33.09
N GLN A 67 7.01 -2.56 32.48
CA GLN A 67 7.23 -3.36 31.27
C GLN A 67 7.47 -2.48 30.05
N SER A 68 8.28 -2.95 29.12
CA SER A 68 8.43 -2.32 27.82
C SER A 68 7.31 -2.77 26.88
N TYR A 69 6.64 -1.84 26.25
CA TYR A 69 5.67 -2.09 25.19
C TYR A 69 6.17 -1.49 23.88
N THR A 70 5.97 -2.20 22.76
CA THR A 70 6.32 -1.73 21.42
C THR A 70 5.06 -1.70 20.56
N ALA A 71 4.73 -0.55 19.97
CA ALA A 71 3.59 -0.43 19.08
C ALA A 71 3.80 -1.28 17.82
N GLY A 72 2.79 -2.10 17.49
CA GLY A 72 2.76 -2.86 16.25
C GLY A 72 2.29 -2.04 15.05
N LEU A 73 1.97 -2.72 13.96
CA LEU A 73 1.22 -2.16 12.84
C LEU A 73 -0.28 -2.19 13.17
N PHE A 74 -1.08 -1.46 12.39
CA PHE A 74 -2.53 -1.44 12.55
C PHE A 74 -3.13 -2.80 12.19
N ASP A 75 -3.87 -3.42 13.11
CA ASP A 75 -4.50 -4.73 12.92
C ASP A 75 -5.63 -4.92 13.96
N ASP A 76 -6.28 -6.08 13.94
CA ASP A 76 -7.21 -6.50 14.98
C ASP A 76 -6.59 -6.40 16.38
N LEU A 77 -7.37 -5.84 17.32
CA LEU A 77 -6.98 -5.60 18.71
C LEU A 77 -5.80 -4.63 18.89
N ALA A 78 -5.38 -3.91 17.85
CA ALA A 78 -4.38 -2.86 17.99
C ALA A 78 -4.89 -1.78 18.97
N PRO A 79 -4.06 -1.37 19.97
CA PRO A 79 -4.48 -0.35 20.91
C PRO A 79 -4.60 1.00 20.22
N ALA A 80 -5.66 1.74 20.56
CA ALA A 80 -5.96 3.03 19.95
C ALA A 80 -5.22 4.20 20.62
N PHE A 81 -4.96 4.09 21.92
CA PHE A 81 -4.36 5.15 22.72
C PHE A 81 -3.20 4.61 23.55
N VAL A 82 -2.29 5.50 23.96
CA VAL A 82 -1.15 5.15 24.83
C VAL A 82 -1.55 5.00 26.31
N ASP A 83 -2.66 5.62 26.68
CA ASP A 83 -3.18 5.82 28.04
C ASP A 83 -4.56 5.19 28.29
N ARG A 84 -5.02 4.37 27.35
CA ARG A 84 -6.25 3.60 27.47
C ARG A 84 -6.04 2.22 26.90
N ASN A 85 -6.81 1.28 27.42
CA ASN A 85 -6.81 -0.09 26.96
C ASN A 85 -7.68 -0.30 25.71
N HIS A 86 -8.26 0.77 25.14
CA HIS A 86 -9.19 0.72 24.02
C HIS A 86 -8.55 0.15 22.76
N ARG A 87 -9.32 -0.60 21.96
CA ARG A 87 -8.80 -1.33 20.80
C ARG A 87 -9.69 -1.22 19.57
N TYR A 88 -9.05 -1.24 18.41
CA TYR A 88 -9.73 -1.50 17.15
C TYR A 88 -10.12 -2.97 17.08
N PHE A 89 -11.30 -3.27 16.56
CA PHE A 89 -11.86 -4.62 16.57
C PHE A 89 -12.24 -5.07 15.17
N ASN A 90 -11.77 -6.24 14.76
CA ASN A 90 -12.14 -6.87 13.51
C ASN A 90 -13.39 -7.72 13.70
N ASP A 91 -14.55 -7.11 13.47
CA ASP A 91 -15.83 -7.80 13.59
C ASP A 91 -16.18 -8.57 12.32
N VAL A 92 -16.87 -9.70 12.45
CA VAL A 92 -17.28 -10.50 11.28
C VAL A 92 -18.32 -9.74 10.44
N ALA A 93 -19.20 -8.94 11.06
CA ALA A 93 -20.21 -8.15 10.36
C ALA A 93 -19.69 -6.77 9.91
N LEU A 94 -18.62 -6.27 10.54
CA LEU A 94 -17.89 -5.07 10.10
C LEU A 94 -16.37 -5.32 10.17
N PRO A 95 -15.80 -6.01 9.15
CA PRO A 95 -14.38 -6.29 9.12
C PRO A 95 -13.56 -5.00 9.03
N LEU A 96 -12.34 -5.03 9.57
CA LEU A 96 -11.42 -3.91 9.39
C LEU A 96 -11.17 -3.67 7.88
N PRO A 97 -11.26 -2.42 7.39
CA PRO A 97 -10.94 -2.12 6.00
C PRO A 97 -9.50 -2.54 5.66
N SER A 98 -9.34 -3.39 4.64
CA SER A 98 -8.04 -3.98 4.31
C SER A 98 -6.95 -2.97 3.94
N TYR A 99 -7.33 -1.78 3.43
CA TYR A 99 -6.39 -0.70 3.13
C TYR A 99 -5.83 -0.02 4.40
N LEU A 100 -6.36 -0.31 5.59
CA LEU A 100 -5.80 0.13 6.87
C LEU A 100 -4.89 -0.92 7.49
N VAL A 101 -5.21 -2.20 7.34
CA VAL A 101 -4.52 -3.31 8.00
C VAL A 101 -3.09 -3.45 7.49
N GLY A 102 -2.14 -3.60 8.43
CA GLY A 102 -0.72 -3.74 8.16
C GLY A 102 0.02 -2.41 7.95
N ASN A 103 -0.69 -1.28 7.97
CA ASN A 103 -0.05 0.03 7.84
C ASN A 103 0.43 0.56 9.19
N GLU A 104 1.33 1.54 9.14
CA GLU A 104 1.78 2.25 10.33
C GLU A 104 0.68 3.17 10.85
N TYR A 105 0.61 3.35 12.16
CA TYR A 105 -0.45 4.15 12.79
C TYR A 105 0.06 4.87 14.04
N ILE A 106 -0.69 5.85 14.49
CA ILE A 106 -0.38 6.69 15.65
C ILE A 106 -1.34 6.34 16.79
N LEU A 107 -0.76 6.14 17.98
CA LEU A 107 -1.45 6.07 19.25
C LEU A 107 -1.28 7.43 19.94
N SER A 108 -2.33 8.23 20.02
CA SER A 108 -2.32 9.46 20.83
C SER A 108 -2.63 9.14 22.30
N GLY A 109 -2.45 10.12 23.19
CA GLY A 109 -3.21 10.13 24.44
C GLY A 109 -4.70 10.32 24.15
N ASN A 110 -5.56 9.87 25.08
CA ASN A 110 -6.99 10.17 25.07
C ASN A 110 -7.27 11.48 25.81
N ASP A 111 -6.56 12.53 25.39
CA ASP A 111 -6.33 13.82 26.07
C ASP A 111 -7.53 14.76 26.18
N ASN A 112 -8.77 14.26 26.16
CA ASN A 112 -9.99 15.04 25.99
C ASN A 112 -10.06 15.88 24.69
N ARG A 113 -11.26 15.92 24.11
CA ARG A 113 -11.49 16.57 22.81
C ARG A 113 -11.50 18.10 22.85
N ASP A 114 -11.73 18.70 24.02
CA ASP A 114 -11.87 20.15 24.23
C ASP A 114 -10.53 20.89 24.41
N ASN A 115 -9.42 20.18 24.24
CA ASN A 115 -8.09 20.77 24.25
C ASN A 115 -7.81 21.58 22.97
N ALA A 116 -8.18 22.87 23.02
CA ALA A 116 -8.00 23.86 21.94
C ALA A 116 -6.60 23.93 21.35
N THR A 117 -5.58 23.59 22.14
CA THR A 117 -4.17 23.62 21.74
C THR A 117 -3.64 22.26 21.28
N TYR A 118 -4.44 21.19 21.34
CA TYR A 118 -4.03 19.86 20.95
C TYR A 118 -3.63 19.82 19.47
N LYS A 119 -2.45 19.27 19.22
CA LYS A 119 -1.87 19.17 17.88
C LYS A 119 -0.86 18.02 17.80
N LEU A 120 -0.93 17.27 16.72
CA LEU A 120 0.11 16.34 16.27
C LEU A 120 0.82 16.91 15.04
N ASP A 121 2.13 17.16 15.13
CA ASP A 121 2.98 17.36 13.97
C ASP A 121 3.59 16.03 13.55
N VAL A 122 3.14 15.50 12.42
CA VAL A 122 3.48 14.18 11.91
C VAL A 122 4.40 14.33 10.72
N THR A 123 5.54 13.63 10.73
CA THR A 123 6.51 13.61 9.64
C THR A 123 6.56 12.24 8.99
N ILE A 124 6.32 12.17 7.69
CA ILE A 124 6.35 10.95 6.87
C ILE A 124 7.50 10.98 5.86
N ALA A 125 8.07 9.81 5.56
CA ALA A 125 9.24 9.67 4.71
C ALA A 125 8.91 9.60 3.21
N GLU A 126 7.70 9.17 2.88
CA GLU A 126 7.26 8.91 1.51
C GLU A 126 5.81 9.38 1.29
N PRO A 127 5.41 9.61 0.02
CA PRO A 127 4.03 9.84 -0.36
C PRO A 127 3.08 8.84 0.31
N SER A 128 2.02 9.34 0.93
CA SER A 128 1.12 8.50 1.74
C SER A 128 -0.32 8.99 1.68
N THR A 129 -1.25 8.04 1.75
CA THR A 129 -2.63 8.34 2.14
C THR A 129 -2.73 8.23 3.66
N VAL A 130 -3.14 9.33 4.29
CA VAL A 130 -3.38 9.41 5.73
C VAL A 130 -4.87 9.24 5.98
N TYR A 131 -5.21 8.35 6.90
CA TYR A 131 -6.58 8.02 7.28
C TYR A 131 -6.84 8.51 8.71
N MET A 132 -7.83 9.38 8.85
CA MET A 132 -8.41 9.79 10.12
C MET A 132 -9.56 8.83 10.47
N LEU A 133 -9.47 8.23 11.64
CA LEU A 133 -10.52 7.42 12.23
C LEU A 133 -11.26 8.31 13.23
N ILE A 134 -12.48 8.72 12.91
CA ILE A 134 -13.22 9.71 13.72
C ILE A 134 -14.40 9.03 14.41
N ASP A 135 -14.46 9.11 15.73
CA ASP A 135 -15.56 8.57 16.54
C ASP A 135 -16.91 9.16 16.10
N ASN A 136 -17.85 8.29 15.74
CA ASN A 136 -19.17 8.67 15.24
C ASN A 136 -19.95 9.55 16.22
N ARG A 137 -19.66 9.46 17.52
CA ARG A 137 -20.28 10.28 18.57
C ARG A 137 -19.85 11.75 18.54
N LEU A 138 -18.95 12.17 17.64
CA LEU A 138 -18.40 13.53 17.61
C LEU A 138 -19.48 14.62 17.56
N SER A 139 -20.49 14.48 16.71
CA SER A 139 -21.43 15.57 16.45
C SER A 139 -22.51 15.74 17.51
N ASP A 140 -23.13 14.65 17.93
CA ASP A 140 -24.33 14.68 18.77
C ASP A 140 -24.31 13.63 19.91
N GLY A 141 -23.26 12.80 19.96
CA GLY A 141 -23.17 11.70 20.91
C GLY A 141 -23.83 10.40 20.51
N ASN A 142 -24.39 10.32 19.33
CA ASN A 142 -24.91 9.10 18.76
C ASN A 142 -23.81 8.40 17.95
N ASN A 143 -23.70 7.08 18.05
CA ASN A 143 -22.76 6.29 17.25
C ASN A 143 -23.43 5.57 16.06
N ALA A 144 -24.72 5.83 15.82
CA ALA A 144 -25.49 5.20 14.75
C ALA A 144 -25.12 5.72 13.36
N ASP A 145 -24.67 6.97 13.26
CA ASP A 145 -24.43 7.66 12.00
C ASP A 145 -23.00 8.24 11.97
N PRO A 146 -22.41 8.44 10.78
CA PRO A 146 -21.12 9.12 10.65
C PRO A 146 -21.13 10.54 11.22
N PRO A 147 -19.98 11.05 11.68
CA PRO A 147 -19.90 12.39 12.22
C PRO A 147 -20.10 13.43 11.12
N THR A 148 -20.81 14.50 11.47
CA THR A 148 -20.81 15.77 10.75
C THR A 148 -19.66 16.65 11.24
N PHE A 149 -19.23 17.59 10.39
CA PHE A 149 -18.19 18.57 10.71
C PHE A 149 -18.73 19.99 10.66
N GLY A 150 -18.16 20.86 11.48
CA GLY A 150 -18.57 22.25 11.57
C GLY A 150 -17.77 23.02 12.62
N ALA A 151 -18.21 24.26 12.87
CA ALA A 151 -17.52 25.22 13.73
C ALA A 151 -17.25 24.76 15.18
N THR A 152 -17.86 23.67 15.63
CA THR A 152 -17.76 23.11 17.00
C THR A 152 -17.34 21.63 17.01
N ASN A 153 -16.94 21.09 15.86
CA ASN A 153 -16.69 19.67 15.65
C ASN A 153 -15.81 19.52 14.41
N MET A 154 -14.50 19.62 14.61
CA MET A 154 -13.45 19.48 13.59
C MET A 154 -13.68 20.30 12.30
N GLN A 155 -13.98 21.60 12.39
CA GLN A 155 -14.07 22.47 11.19
C GLN A 155 -12.84 22.36 10.27
N TRP A 156 -11.66 22.13 10.85
CA TRP A 156 -10.41 21.97 10.11
C TRP A 156 -10.40 20.78 9.16
N ILE A 157 -11.22 19.74 9.38
CA ILE A 157 -11.37 18.61 8.45
C ILE A 157 -11.97 19.11 7.13
N ILE A 158 -12.96 20.00 7.19
CA ILE A 158 -13.52 20.68 6.01
C ILE A 158 -12.49 21.63 5.42
N ASP A 159 -11.90 22.49 6.24
CA ASP A 159 -11.02 23.56 5.77
C ASP A 159 -9.75 23.01 5.10
N GLN A 160 -9.28 21.85 5.53
CA GLN A 160 -8.13 21.15 4.94
C GLN A 160 -8.53 20.14 3.85
N GLY A 161 -9.82 19.99 3.52
CA GLY A 161 -10.26 19.15 2.40
C GLY A 161 -10.10 17.64 2.61
N TRP A 162 -10.28 17.14 3.83
CA TRP A 162 -10.31 15.70 4.09
C TRP A 162 -11.58 15.09 3.49
N ALA A 163 -11.43 13.99 2.75
CA ALA A 163 -12.55 13.33 2.06
C ALA A 163 -13.05 12.13 2.85
N ALA A 164 -14.37 11.89 2.84
CA ALA A 164 -14.91 10.62 3.29
C ALA A 164 -14.43 9.49 2.36
N THR A 165 -14.08 8.34 2.94
CA THR A 165 -13.96 7.10 2.16
C THR A 165 -15.32 6.71 1.56
N ALA A 166 -15.33 5.91 0.50
CA ALA A 166 -16.56 5.63 -0.26
C ALA A 166 -16.58 4.22 -0.85
N ASN A 167 -16.08 3.23 -0.10
CA ASN A 167 -15.99 1.84 -0.57
C ASN A 167 -17.22 1.00 -0.16
N GLY A 168 -18.09 1.55 0.68
CA GLY A 168 -19.26 0.85 1.21
C GLY A 168 -18.90 -0.15 2.32
N LEU A 169 -17.71 -0.03 2.90
CA LEU A 169 -17.24 -0.87 4.01
C LEU A 169 -17.75 -0.29 5.34
N ASN A 170 -19.06 -0.20 5.48
CA ASN A 170 -19.75 0.29 6.67
C ASN A 170 -20.95 -0.57 7.02
N ARG A 171 -21.53 -0.35 8.21
CA ARG A 171 -22.65 -1.17 8.72
C ARG A 171 -23.90 -1.12 7.84
N ALA A 172 -24.05 -0.08 7.02
CA ALA A 172 -25.15 0.08 6.09
C ALA A 172 -24.86 -0.48 4.69
N LEU A 173 -23.63 -0.95 4.43
CA LEU A 173 -23.15 -1.37 3.12
C LEU A 173 -23.39 -0.30 2.03
N ASN A 174 -23.24 0.97 2.40
CA ASN A 174 -23.60 2.10 1.55
C ASN A 174 -22.36 2.91 1.16
N PRO A 175 -21.94 2.93 -0.12
CA PRO A 175 -20.77 3.68 -0.56
C PRO A 175 -20.94 5.22 -0.49
N ALA A 176 -22.16 5.71 -0.27
CA ALA A 176 -22.40 7.13 -0.01
C ALA A 176 -22.07 7.55 1.44
N LEU A 177 -21.76 6.61 2.32
CA LEU A 177 -21.30 6.84 3.68
C LEU A 177 -19.82 6.47 3.79
N PRO A 178 -19.05 7.13 4.67
CA PRO A 178 -17.69 6.71 4.97
C PRO A 178 -17.65 5.24 5.40
N ASP A 179 -16.52 4.60 5.11
CA ASP A 179 -16.21 3.30 5.66
C ASP A 179 -16.12 3.42 7.19
N GLU A 180 -16.43 2.34 7.89
CA GLU A 180 -16.48 2.30 9.34
C GLU A 180 -15.62 1.17 9.88
N LEU A 181 -15.21 1.30 11.13
CA LEU A 181 -14.64 0.20 11.90
C LEU A 181 -15.19 0.16 13.32
N ALA A 182 -15.18 -1.04 13.89
CA ALA A 182 -15.64 -1.30 15.25
C ALA A 182 -14.54 -0.97 16.27
N PHE A 183 -14.99 -0.53 17.45
CA PHE A 183 -14.13 -0.07 18.52
C PHE A 183 -14.56 -0.69 19.87
N ASP A 184 -13.64 -1.43 20.48
CA ASP A 184 -13.76 -2.04 21.80
C ASP A 184 -13.15 -1.07 22.83
N GLU A 185 -14.03 -0.26 23.43
CA GLU A 185 -13.69 0.75 24.44
C GLU A 185 -13.42 0.10 25.81
N GLY A 186 -13.97 -1.10 26.07
CA GLY A 186 -13.76 -1.84 27.31
C GLY A 186 -12.54 -2.77 27.29
N ALA A 187 -12.02 -3.09 26.11
CA ALA A 187 -11.09 -4.16 25.85
C ALA A 187 -11.59 -5.54 26.34
N ASP A 188 -12.91 -5.76 26.25
CA ASP A 188 -13.61 -6.93 26.78
C ASP A 188 -14.10 -7.89 25.67
N GLY A 189 -13.76 -7.60 24.41
CA GLY A 189 -14.17 -8.36 23.23
C GLY A 189 -15.57 -8.04 22.76
N THR A 190 -16.19 -6.96 23.26
CA THR A 190 -17.47 -6.45 22.76
C THR A 190 -17.29 -5.09 22.08
N ILE A 191 -18.12 -4.84 21.07
CA ILE A 191 -18.09 -3.56 20.36
C ILE A 191 -18.88 -2.53 21.16
N ASN A 192 -18.25 -1.40 21.48
CA ASN A 192 -18.91 -0.31 22.20
C ASN A 192 -19.20 0.86 21.27
N GLN A 193 -18.27 1.17 20.35
CA GLN A 193 -18.33 2.35 19.48
C GLN A 193 -17.92 2.02 18.04
N TYR A 194 -18.11 3.03 17.18
CA TYR A 194 -17.78 2.95 15.77
C TYR A 194 -17.09 4.24 15.34
N TYR A 195 -16.13 4.09 14.44
CA TYR A 195 -15.34 5.18 13.88
C TYR A 195 -15.56 5.22 12.38
N SER A 196 -15.76 6.42 11.82
CA SER A 196 -15.84 6.66 10.39
C SER A 196 -14.47 7.07 9.84
N VAL A 197 -14.15 6.60 8.62
CA VAL A 197 -12.83 6.79 8.01
C VAL A 197 -12.85 7.92 6.99
N TYR A 198 -11.96 8.90 7.19
CA TYR A 198 -11.70 10.01 6.28
C TYR A 198 -10.26 9.97 5.84
N GLN A 199 -9.97 10.38 4.60
CA GLN A 199 -8.65 10.26 4.01
C GLN A 199 -8.18 11.57 3.39
N LYS A 200 -6.86 11.74 3.37
CA LYS A 200 -6.18 12.80 2.62
C LYS A 200 -4.78 12.33 2.21
N LYS A 201 -4.36 12.69 1.01
CA LYS A 201 -3.01 12.41 0.52
C LYS A 201 -2.04 13.47 1.02
N PHE A 202 -0.83 13.03 1.34
CA PHE A 202 0.28 13.89 1.69
C PHE A 202 1.53 13.41 0.97
N VAL A 203 2.33 14.36 0.47
CA VAL A 203 3.70 14.08 0.06
C VAL A 203 4.61 13.89 1.28
N ALA A 204 5.80 13.33 1.07
CA ALA A 204 6.81 13.24 2.12
C ALA A 204 7.08 14.60 2.78
N GLY A 205 7.12 14.64 4.11
CA GLY A 205 7.24 15.89 4.86
C GLY A 205 6.42 15.90 6.14
N THR A 206 6.25 17.09 6.70
CA THR A 206 5.51 17.30 7.96
C THR A 206 4.14 17.93 7.71
N PHE A 207 3.09 17.35 8.28
CA PHE A 207 1.74 17.91 8.33
C PHE A 207 1.22 17.94 9.77
N SER A 208 0.13 18.69 9.98
CA SER A 208 -0.45 18.88 11.31
C SER A 208 -1.87 18.33 11.38
N LEU A 209 -2.13 17.52 12.41
CA LEU A 209 -3.48 17.11 12.82
C LEU A 209 -3.87 17.90 14.07
N LEU A 210 -5.08 18.42 14.10
CA LEU A 210 -5.53 19.36 15.14
C LEU A 210 -6.53 18.69 16.08
N GLN A 211 -6.95 19.41 17.13
CA GLN A 211 -7.95 18.95 18.08
C GLN A 211 -9.23 18.38 17.44
N ALA A 212 -9.90 17.46 18.14
CA ALA A 212 -11.21 16.96 17.73
C ALA A 212 -12.32 18.01 17.93
N ASP A 213 -12.18 18.94 18.88
CA ASP A 213 -13.26 19.85 19.29
C ASP A 213 -14.45 19.05 19.92
N ASN A 214 -15.25 19.69 20.77
CA ASN A 214 -16.32 19.08 21.58
C ASN A 214 -15.87 18.08 22.67
N GLY A 215 -15.71 18.59 23.90
CA GLY A 215 -15.19 17.85 25.07
C GLY A 215 -15.91 16.56 25.46
N GLY A 216 -15.13 15.67 26.09
CA GLY A 216 -15.55 14.34 26.54
C GLY A 216 -15.68 13.31 25.40
N ARG A 217 -15.30 12.05 25.69
CA ARG A 217 -15.20 10.88 24.78
C ARG A 217 -13.85 10.76 24.06
N ASN A 218 -13.72 9.69 23.28
CA ASN A 218 -12.46 9.24 22.71
C ASN A 218 -11.88 10.17 21.65
N MET A 219 -10.56 10.33 21.60
CA MET A 219 -9.88 10.99 20.49
C MET A 219 -10.03 10.21 19.17
N TYR A 220 -9.62 10.84 18.07
CA TYR A 220 -9.53 10.18 16.78
C TYR A 220 -8.33 9.23 16.72
N GLY A 221 -8.36 8.28 15.79
CA GLY A 221 -7.19 7.47 15.39
C GLY A 221 -6.58 7.97 14.09
N VAL A 222 -5.33 7.57 13.83
CA VAL A 222 -4.62 7.93 12.59
C VAL A 222 -3.86 6.72 12.05
N VAL A 223 -4.13 6.34 10.80
CA VAL A 223 -3.40 5.29 10.06
C VAL A 223 -2.75 5.92 8.84
N ILE A 224 -1.52 5.51 8.50
CA ILE A 224 -0.73 6.10 7.42
C ILE A 224 -0.28 4.97 6.49
N ALA A 225 -0.86 4.93 5.29
CA ALA A 225 -0.52 3.96 4.26
C ALA A 225 0.37 4.64 3.21
N PRO A 226 1.57 4.09 2.90
CA PRO A 226 2.34 4.52 1.73
C PRO A 226 1.48 4.45 0.47
N ASP A 227 1.58 5.47 -0.36
CA ASP A 227 0.86 5.58 -1.63
C ASP A 227 1.89 5.47 -2.76
N GLU A 228 2.14 4.23 -3.18
CA GLU A 228 3.14 3.91 -4.22
C GLU A 228 2.74 4.44 -5.60
N ASP A 229 1.45 4.68 -5.79
CA ASP A 229 0.90 5.21 -7.05
C ASP A 229 1.00 6.74 -7.11
N LEU A 230 1.33 7.41 -5.99
CA LEU A 230 1.52 8.86 -5.96
C LEU A 230 2.93 9.25 -6.45
N VAL A 231 3.05 9.44 -7.76
CA VAL A 231 4.26 10.01 -8.37
C VAL A 231 4.28 11.52 -8.14
N VAL A 232 5.08 11.97 -7.16
CA VAL A 232 5.18 13.40 -6.82
C VAL A 232 5.58 14.22 -8.05
N GLY A 233 4.78 15.21 -8.41
CA GLY A 233 5.03 16.11 -9.53
C GLY A 233 4.39 15.68 -10.85
N ASP A 234 3.89 14.45 -10.95
CA ASP A 234 3.06 14.00 -12.08
C ASP A 234 1.62 14.46 -11.83
N VAL A 235 1.27 15.59 -12.44
CA VAL A 235 -0.03 16.24 -12.28
C VAL A 235 -1.03 15.68 -13.29
N ASN A 236 -0.53 15.20 -14.43
CA ASN A 236 -1.35 14.75 -15.53
C ASN A 236 -1.68 13.23 -15.47
N GLY A 237 -1.00 12.50 -14.59
CA GLY A 237 -1.25 11.09 -14.30
C GLY A 237 -0.67 10.13 -15.34
N ASP A 238 0.34 10.55 -16.11
CA ASP A 238 1.01 9.71 -17.11
C ASP A 238 2.26 9.01 -16.58
N GLU A 239 2.46 9.05 -15.25
CA GLU A 239 3.58 8.50 -14.50
C GLU A 239 4.93 9.16 -14.82
N VAL A 240 4.94 10.29 -15.54
CA VAL A 240 6.16 10.98 -16.00
C VAL A 240 6.15 12.44 -15.57
N VAL A 241 7.09 12.81 -14.68
CA VAL A 241 7.26 14.21 -14.28
C VAL A 241 8.03 15.00 -15.34
N ASP A 242 7.32 15.78 -16.16
CA ASP A 242 7.90 16.58 -17.23
C ASP A 242 7.32 18.00 -17.37
N LEU A 243 7.51 18.64 -18.54
CA LEU A 243 7.05 20.01 -18.78
C LEU A 243 5.53 20.12 -19.02
N LEU A 244 4.85 19.01 -19.31
CA LEU A 244 3.40 18.94 -19.45
C LEU A 244 2.72 19.14 -18.10
N ASP A 245 3.24 18.55 -17.03
CA ASP A 245 2.77 18.80 -15.65
C ASP A 245 2.90 20.27 -15.26
N PHE A 246 4.05 20.87 -15.58
CA PHE A 246 4.24 22.30 -15.36
C PHE A 246 3.28 23.15 -16.17
N GLY A 247 2.87 22.70 -17.37
CA GLY A 247 1.81 23.31 -18.13
C GLY A 247 0.52 23.42 -17.32
N VAL A 248 0.10 22.33 -16.67
CA VAL A 248 -1.09 22.28 -15.83
C VAL A 248 -0.97 23.22 -14.62
N ILE A 249 0.13 23.13 -13.86
CA ILE A 249 0.39 23.99 -12.68
C ILE A 249 0.37 25.47 -13.08
N ARG A 250 1.02 25.82 -14.19
CA ARG A 250 1.08 27.20 -14.70
C ARG A 250 -0.30 27.71 -15.08
N ASP A 251 -1.09 26.89 -15.80
CA ASP A 251 -2.37 27.31 -16.36
C ASP A 251 -3.45 27.45 -15.26
N ASN A 252 -3.31 26.71 -14.16
CA ASN A 252 -4.20 26.77 -13.00
C ASN A 252 -3.67 27.59 -11.83
N PHE A 253 -2.56 28.33 -11.99
CA PHE A 253 -1.95 29.09 -10.90
C PHE A 253 -2.93 30.08 -10.25
N ARG A 254 -3.19 29.91 -8.95
CA ARG A 254 -4.16 30.64 -8.11
C ARG A 254 -5.64 30.44 -8.46
N THR A 255 -5.95 29.55 -9.40
CA THR A 255 -7.34 29.27 -9.79
C THR A 255 -7.73 27.82 -9.53
N GLY A 256 -6.79 26.89 -9.63
CA GLY A 256 -7.01 25.49 -9.32
C GLY A 256 -6.99 25.22 -7.82
N ASN A 257 -7.63 24.11 -7.43
CA ASN A 257 -7.77 23.66 -6.07
C ASN A 257 -7.72 22.13 -5.90
N SER A 258 -7.40 21.39 -6.95
CA SER A 258 -7.30 19.94 -6.94
C SER A 258 -5.95 19.43 -7.46
N PRO A 259 -5.58 18.18 -7.14
CA PRO A 259 -4.29 17.61 -7.55
C PRO A 259 -4.10 17.56 -9.05
N ASP A 260 -5.14 17.21 -9.81
CA ASP A 260 -5.18 17.20 -11.28
C ASP A 260 -5.16 18.61 -11.89
N GLU A 261 -5.37 19.64 -11.09
CA GLU A 261 -5.18 21.05 -11.47
C GLU A 261 -3.79 21.57 -11.08
N GLY A 262 -2.98 20.79 -10.35
CA GLY A 262 -1.61 21.13 -9.96
C GLY A 262 -1.40 21.48 -8.50
N ASP A 263 -2.34 21.15 -7.60
CA ASP A 263 -2.17 21.24 -6.14
C ASP A 263 -1.41 20.01 -5.64
N LEU A 264 -0.09 20.09 -5.66
CA LEU A 264 0.81 18.98 -5.35
C LEU A 264 1.04 18.79 -3.85
N ASN A 265 0.70 19.78 -3.03
CA ASN A 265 0.78 19.69 -1.57
C ASN A 265 -0.56 19.39 -0.90
N PHE A 266 -1.65 19.34 -1.67
CA PHE A 266 -3.02 19.07 -1.26
C PHE A 266 -3.58 20.12 -0.28
N ASP A 267 -3.18 21.40 -0.36
CA ASP A 267 -3.67 22.48 0.52
C ASP A 267 -4.91 23.21 -0.03
N GLY A 268 -5.45 22.73 -1.15
CA GLY A 268 -6.63 23.26 -1.84
C GLY A 268 -6.31 24.47 -2.71
N LYS A 269 -5.04 24.72 -3.05
CA LYS A 269 -4.63 25.84 -3.91
C LYS A 269 -3.44 25.44 -4.77
N VAL A 270 -3.44 25.92 -6.01
CA VAL A 270 -2.26 25.87 -6.88
C VAL A 270 -1.46 27.17 -6.72
N ASP A 271 -0.31 27.11 -6.05
CA ASP A 271 0.56 28.26 -5.83
C ASP A 271 2.06 27.99 -6.06
N PHE A 272 2.93 28.84 -5.50
CA PHE A 272 4.36 28.74 -5.72
C PHE A 272 5.00 27.54 -4.98
N GLN A 273 4.35 27.02 -3.94
CA GLN A 273 4.77 25.83 -3.23
C GLN A 273 4.65 24.59 -4.13
N ASP A 274 3.55 24.46 -4.87
CA ASP A 274 3.35 23.34 -5.81
C ASP A 274 4.38 23.37 -6.93
N PHE A 275 4.68 24.55 -7.46
CA PHE A 275 5.78 24.70 -8.41
C PHE A 275 7.13 24.26 -7.82
N GLN A 276 7.41 24.53 -6.54
CA GLN A 276 8.64 24.06 -5.89
C GLN A 276 8.68 22.54 -5.75
N ILE A 277 7.54 21.91 -5.46
CA ILE A 277 7.42 20.45 -5.37
C ILE A 277 7.67 19.84 -6.74
N TRP A 278 6.94 20.27 -7.78
CA TRP A 278 7.16 19.84 -9.15
C TRP A 278 8.61 20.02 -9.58
N LYS A 279 9.19 21.21 -9.34
CA LYS A 279 10.58 21.50 -9.73
C LYS A 279 11.59 20.57 -9.04
N THR A 280 11.31 20.15 -7.82
CA THR A 280 12.17 19.22 -7.06
C THR A 280 12.07 17.81 -7.64
N ALA A 281 10.88 17.40 -8.07
CA ALA A 281 10.64 16.12 -8.73
C ALA A 281 11.08 16.09 -10.22
N PHE A 282 11.08 17.24 -10.88
CA PHE A 282 11.37 17.40 -12.31
C PHE A 282 12.79 16.93 -12.65
N GLY A 283 12.88 15.99 -13.60
CA GLY A 283 14.13 15.34 -13.98
C GLY A 283 14.65 14.30 -12.97
N GLY A 284 13.84 14.00 -11.94
CA GLY A 284 14.09 13.05 -10.87
C GLY A 284 12.91 12.12 -10.60
N GLY A 285 12.00 11.94 -11.57
CA GLY A 285 11.07 10.80 -11.57
C GLY A 285 11.87 9.55 -11.21
N ALA A 286 11.33 8.76 -10.28
CA ALA A 286 12.00 7.59 -9.74
C ALA A 286 12.77 6.91 -10.88
N PRO A 287 14.10 6.65 -10.75
CA PRO A 287 14.69 5.76 -11.71
C PRO A 287 13.80 4.53 -11.63
N ALA A 288 13.13 4.19 -12.74
CA ALA A 288 12.72 2.82 -12.96
C ALA A 288 13.86 2.00 -12.39
N SER A 289 13.58 1.11 -11.45
CA SER A 289 14.60 0.32 -10.77
C SER A 289 15.27 -0.57 -11.82
N VAL A 290 16.13 0.04 -12.63
CA VAL A 290 16.95 -0.60 -13.64
C VAL A 290 17.92 -1.37 -12.78
N PRO A 291 17.89 -2.70 -12.80
CA PRO A 291 18.88 -3.48 -12.10
C PRO A 291 20.24 -3.04 -12.64
N GLU A 292 21.06 -2.39 -11.82
CA GLU A 292 22.37 -1.93 -12.29
C GLU A 292 23.12 -3.15 -12.87
N PRO A 293 23.52 -3.13 -14.15
CA PRO A 293 24.19 -4.27 -14.75
C PRO A 293 25.59 -4.41 -14.14
N GLY A 294 25.72 -5.27 -13.14
CA GLY A 294 26.94 -6.02 -12.83
C GLY A 294 28.25 -5.24 -12.63
N ALA A 295 28.23 -3.93 -12.36
CA ALA A 295 29.47 -3.17 -12.17
C ALA A 295 30.30 -3.72 -11.00
N LEU A 296 29.64 -4.14 -9.91
CA LEU A 296 30.26 -4.84 -8.79
C LEU A 296 30.71 -6.27 -9.15
N ALA A 297 30.03 -6.95 -10.07
CA ALA A 297 30.46 -8.25 -10.59
C ALA A 297 31.73 -8.13 -11.45
N LEU A 298 31.85 -7.06 -12.25
CA LEU A 298 33.05 -6.77 -13.04
C LEU A 298 34.24 -6.34 -12.17
N VAL A 299 34.01 -5.56 -11.10
CA VAL A 299 35.05 -5.25 -10.11
C VAL A 299 35.44 -6.49 -9.31
N GLY A 300 34.50 -7.36 -8.96
CA GLY A 300 34.76 -8.65 -8.30
C GLY A 300 35.60 -9.59 -9.17
N ILE A 301 35.24 -9.74 -10.46
CA ILE A 301 36.01 -10.55 -11.43
C ILE A 301 37.38 -9.92 -11.70
N GLY A 302 37.47 -8.59 -11.78
CA GLY A 302 38.74 -7.86 -11.93
C GLY A 302 39.68 -8.05 -10.74
N CYS A 303 39.15 -8.03 -9.52
CA CYS A 303 39.91 -8.29 -8.29
C CYS A 303 40.36 -9.75 -8.20
N VAL A 304 39.50 -10.72 -8.52
CA VAL A 304 39.89 -12.14 -8.56
C VAL A 304 40.95 -12.41 -9.63
N ALA A 305 40.88 -11.75 -10.78
CA ALA A 305 41.91 -11.86 -11.82
C ALA A 305 43.24 -11.18 -11.44
N MET A 306 43.20 -10.05 -10.71
CA MET A 306 44.40 -9.35 -10.25
C MET A 306 45.09 -10.03 -9.06
N PHE A 307 44.33 -10.64 -8.14
CA PHE A 307 44.88 -11.34 -6.97
C PHE A 307 45.15 -12.84 -7.22
N GLY A 308 44.44 -13.47 -8.16
CA GLY A 308 44.66 -14.87 -8.55
C GLY A 308 46.00 -15.12 -9.27
N ARG A 309 46.62 -14.09 -9.85
CA ARG A 309 47.93 -14.22 -10.51
C ARG A 309 49.14 -14.20 -9.55
N ARG A 310 48.98 -13.83 -8.27
CA ARG A 310 50.11 -13.73 -7.32
C ARG A 310 50.27 -14.92 -6.37
N LEU A 311 49.35 -15.88 -6.36
CA LEU A 311 49.38 -17.03 -5.42
C LEU A 311 49.45 -18.40 -6.13
N GLY A 312 50.11 -18.45 -7.28
CA GLY A 312 50.50 -19.71 -7.92
C GLY A 312 51.71 -20.34 -7.24
N ARG A 313 51.52 -20.95 -6.05
CA ARG A 313 52.25 -22.12 -5.50
C ARG A 313 52.11 -22.18 -3.97
N ARG A 314 51.20 -23.03 -3.50
CA ARG A 314 51.30 -23.96 -2.35
C ARG A 314 49.99 -24.00 -1.54
N LEU A 315 49.43 -25.21 -1.52
CA LEU A 315 48.53 -25.77 -0.50
C LEU A 315 47.19 -25.05 -0.25
N LEU A 316 46.15 -25.66 -0.84
CA LEU A 316 44.74 -25.44 -0.55
C LEU A 316 44.45 -25.71 0.94
N SER A 317 43.94 -24.70 1.65
CA SER A 317 42.91 -24.78 2.71
C SER A 317 42.68 -23.39 3.31
N VAL A 318 41.72 -22.59 2.81
CA VAL A 318 40.90 -21.65 3.59
C VAL A 318 39.63 -21.37 2.76
N GLY A 319 38.48 -21.83 3.26
CA GLY A 319 37.19 -21.42 2.73
C GLY A 319 36.95 -19.96 3.09
N VAL A 320 36.88 -19.10 2.09
CA VAL A 320 36.43 -17.71 2.25
C VAL A 320 34.92 -17.71 2.11
N LEU A 321 34.23 -17.65 3.25
CA LEU A 321 32.80 -17.39 3.34
C LEU A 321 32.59 -15.89 3.07
N VAL A 322 32.29 -15.52 1.82
CA VAL A 322 31.78 -14.19 1.49
C VAL A 322 30.26 -14.29 1.54
N GLY A 323 29.66 -13.73 2.60
CA GLY A 323 28.22 -13.50 2.64
C GLY A 323 27.85 -12.47 1.58
N LEU A 324 27.28 -12.92 0.47
CA LEU A 324 26.50 -12.05 -0.39
C LEU A 324 25.18 -11.78 0.32
N LEU A 325 24.99 -10.53 0.75
CA LEU A 325 23.68 -9.96 1.02
C LEU A 325 22.87 -10.05 -0.29
N GLY A 326 22.04 -11.08 -0.40
CA GLY A 326 21.05 -11.18 -1.45
C GLY A 326 19.93 -10.20 -1.16
N ALA A 327 19.73 -9.22 -2.03
CA ALA A 327 18.43 -8.61 -2.19
C ALA A 327 17.48 -9.71 -2.66
N SER A 328 16.53 -10.10 -1.81
CA SER A 328 15.44 -10.99 -2.19
C SER A 328 14.49 -10.24 -3.09
N VAL A 329 14.64 -10.40 -4.40
CA VAL A 329 13.50 -10.27 -5.31
C VAL A 329 12.55 -11.40 -4.91
N SER A 330 11.32 -11.08 -4.51
CA SER A 330 10.29 -12.10 -4.32
C SER A 330 10.27 -12.95 -5.59
N ALA A 331 10.51 -14.26 -5.48
CA ALA A 331 10.51 -15.11 -6.65
C ALA A 331 9.10 -15.08 -7.25
N ALA A 332 9.01 -14.83 -8.56
CA ALA A 332 7.72 -14.81 -9.26
C ALA A 332 6.94 -16.09 -8.94
N THR A 333 5.65 -15.98 -8.62
CA THR A 333 4.81 -17.12 -8.23
C THR A 333 4.51 -17.99 -9.45
N ILE A 334 4.18 -17.37 -10.57
CA ILE A 334 3.94 -17.98 -11.87
C ILE A 334 5.29 -18.03 -12.62
N THR A 335 5.72 -19.25 -12.92
CA THR A 335 7.01 -19.49 -13.59
C THR A 335 6.85 -19.90 -15.05
N ASN A 336 5.68 -20.42 -15.42
CA ASN A 336 5.37 -20.79 -16.79
C ASN A 336 3.86 -20.89 -17.01
N VAL A 337 3.41 -20.46 -18.19
CA VAL A 337 2.05 -20.68 -18.69
C VAL A 337 2.15 -21.21 -20.11
N VAL A 338 1.52 -22.36 -20.37
CA VAL A 338 1.42 -22.95 -21.71
C VAL A 338 -0.04 -22.93 -22.13
N GLU A 339 -0.34 -22.19 -23.19
CA GLU A 339 -1.64 -22.16 -23.83
C GLU A 339 -1.68 -23.15 -24.99
N THR A 340 -2.73 -23.98 -25.04
CA THR A 340 -2.94 -24.99 -26.09
C THR A 340 -4.41 -25.07 -26.48
N GLY A 341 -4.67 -25.52 -27.71
CA GLY A 341 -6.01 -25.47 -28.30
C GLY A 341 -6.36 -24.06 -28.76
N GLY A 342 -7.65 -23.78 -28.94
CA GLY A 342 -8.09 -22.45 -29.33
C GLY A 342 -8.35 -22.25 -30.83
N ASP A 343 -9.06 -21.19 -31.18
CA ASP A 343 -9.36 -20.77 -32.56
C ASP A 343 -8.78 -19.38 -32.86
N ASN A 344 -7.52 -19.18 -32.48
CA ASN A 344 -6.75 -17.97 -32.75
C ASN A 344 -7.03 -17.42 -34.15
N GLU A 345 -7.46 -16.15 -34.21
CA GLU A 345 -7.65 -15.44 -35.46
C GLU A 345 -6.30 -15.36 -36.21
N ALA A 346 -6.32 -15.31 -37.55
CA ALA A 346 -5.09 -15.30 -38.35
C ALA A 346 -4.15 -14.09 -38.08
N THR A 347 -4.63 -13.08 -37.36
CA THR A 347 -3.89 -11.88 -36.93
C THR A 347 -3.40 -11.95 -35.49
N ASP A 348 -3.78 -12.97 -34.74
CA ASP A 348 -3.47 -13.12 -33.32
C ASP A 348 -2.52 -14.29 -33.07
N THR A 349 -1.31 -13.96 -32.64
CA THR A 349 -0.21 -14.92 -32.45
C THR A 349 0.41 -14.86 -31.05
N ILE A 350 -0.10 -13.97 -30.20
CA ILE A 350 0.45 -13.81 -28.86
C ILE A 350 -0.21 -14.87 -27.98
N THR A 351 0.57 -15.85 -27.56
CA THR A 351 0.09 -16.80 -26.54
C THR A 351 -0.05 -16.10 -25.20
N ALA A 352 -0.79 -16.71 -24.28
CA ALA A 352 -0.98 -16.25 -22.91
C ALA A 352 0.31 -15.74 -22.26
N LYS A 353 0.16 -14.66 -21.51
CA LYS A 353 1.22 -13.98 -20.76
C LYS A 353 0.80 -13.90 -19.30
N TRP A 354 1.75 -13.60 -18.42
CA TRP A 354 1.47 -13.39 -17.01
C TRP A 354 2.30 -12.23 -16.50
N SER A 355 2.02 -11.78 -15.29
CA SER A 355 2.73 -10.67 -14.65
C SER A 355 4.25 -10.78 -14.79
N GLY A 356 4.88 -9.67 -15.19
CA GLY A 356 6.31 -9.56 -15.44
C GLY A 356 6.78 -10.03 -16.82
N GLN A 357 5.90 -10.61 -17.66
CA GLN A 357 6.27 -10.97 -19.04
C GLN A 357 6.20 -9.76 -19.98
N THR A 358 7.17 -9.65 -20.88
CA THR A 358 7.22 -8.63 -21.93
C THR A 358 7.08 -9.25 -23.32
N TRP A 359 6.29 -8.62 -24.19
CA TRP A 359 6.16 -9.01 -25.59
C TRP A 359 5.97 -7.80 -26.51
N ALA A 360 6.21 -7.99 -27.81
CA ALA A 360 5.92 -6.97 -28.80
C ALA A 360 4.43 -6.99 -29.14
N VAL A 361 3.80 -5.83 -29.09
CA VAL A 361 2.41 -5.61 -29.50
C VAL A 361 2.27 -5.92 -30.99
N THR A 362 1.38 -6.86 -31.34
CA THR A 362 1.13 -7.29 -32.73
C THR A 362 -0.07 -6.60 -33.36
N VAL A 363 -0.91 -5.94 -32.56
CA VAL A 363 -2.10 -5.21 -32.99
C VAL A 363 -2.19 -3.90 -32.21
N ALA A 364 -2.36 -2.77 -32.90
CA ALA A 364 -2.51 -1.49 -32.22
C ALA A 364 -3.82 -1.46 -31.41
N GLY A 365 -3.74 -0.99 -30.17
CA GLY A 365 -4.85 -0.97 -29.22
C GLY A 365 -5.04 -2.25 -28.42
N GLU A 366 -4.11 -3.22 -28.49
CA GLU A 366 -4.13 -4.47 -27.72
C GLU A 366 -2.77 -4.70 -27.03
N PRO A 367 -2.72 -5.05 -25.73
CA PRO A 367 -3.85 -5.39 -24.87
C PRO A 367 -4.57 -4.18 -24.23
N THR A 368 -4.07 -2.96 -24.42
CA THR A 368 -4.68 -1.72 -23.88
C THR A 368 -4.96 -0.71 -24.98
N PRO A 369 -5.87 0.27 -24.78
CA PRO A 369 -6.26 1.22 -25.83
C PRO A 369 -5.07 1.98 -26.46
N ASP A 370 -4.03 2.22 -25.66
CA ASP A 370 -2.86 3.02 -26.04
C ASP A 370 -1.69 2.16 -26.56
N SER A 371 -1.87 0.85 -26.68
CA SER A 371 -0.83 -0.07 -27.16
C SER A 371 -0.46 0.22 -28.61
N ILE A 372 0.83 0.47 -28.88
CA ILE A 372 1.34 0.84 -30.20
C ILE A 372 1.90 -0.40 -30.90
N LEU A 373 1.48 -0.64 -32.15
CA LEU A 373 2.00 -1.73 -32.98
C LEU A 373 3.54 -1.76 -33.02
N GLY A 374 4.12 -2.88 -32.60
CA GLY A 374 5.57 -3.12 -32.55
C GLY A 374 6.28 -2.63 -31.29
N ALA A 375 5.60 -1.89 -30.40
CA ALA A 375 6.15 -1.52 -29.10
C ALA A 375 6.14 -2.72 -28.14
N ASN A 376 7.03 -2.70 -27.14
CA ASN A 376 6.99 -3.71 -26.09
C ASN A 376 5.93 -3.35 -25.05
N TYR A 377 5.12 -4.32 -24.67
CA TYR A 377 4.22 -4.25 -23.53
C TYR A 377 4.70 -5.23 -22.46
N THR A 378 4.68 -4.80 -21.19
CA THR A 378 5.00 -5.65 -20.03
C THR A 378 3.76 -5.78 -19.16
N ALA A 379 3.35 -7.00 -18.86
CA ALA A 379 2.23 -7.24 -17.97
C ALA A 379 2.57 -6.84 -16.52
N GLY A 380 1.76 -5.96 -15.95
CA GLY A 380 1.82 -5.60 -14.52
C GLY A 380 1.22 -6.67 -13.61
N LEU A 381 0.97 -6.27 -12.35
CA LEU A 381 0.18 -7.05 -11.40
C LEU A 381 -1.32 -6.83 -11.64
N PHE A 382 -2.15 -7.67 -11.03
CA PHE A 382 -3.61 -7.57 -11.17
C PHE A 382 -4.16 -6.35 -10.42
N GLY A 383 -5.13 -5.65 -10.99
CA GLY A 383 -5.73 -4.47 -10.39
C GLY A 383 -6.61 -3.69 -11.35
N HIS A 384 -6.87 -2.43 -11.00
CA HIS A 384 -7.63 -1.52 -11.83
C HIS A 384 -7.01 -1.38 -13.22
N PHE A 385 -7.82 -1.51 -14.27
CA PHE A 385 -7.39 -1.47 -15.66
C PHE A 385 -6.34 -2.50 -16.09
N ALA A 386 -6.09 -3.54 -15.28
CA ALA A 386 -5.31 -4.68 -15.73
C ALA A 386 -6.00 -5.32 -16.96
N PRO A 387 -5.30 -5.52 -18.08
CA PRO A 387 -5.87 -6.18 -19.25
C PRO A 387 -6.22 -7.63 -18.97
N ALA A 388 -7.42 -8.05 -19.37
CA ALA A 388 -7.86 -9.43 -19.19
C ALA A 388 -7.25 -10.40 -20.22
N PHE A 389 -6.95 -9.88 -21.41
CA PHE A 389 -6.50 -10.68 -22.54
C PHE A 389 -5.26 -10.07 -23.20
N VAL A 390 -4.46 -10.89 -23.87
CA VAL A 390 -3.27 -10.43 -24.63
C VAL A 390 -3.62 -9.83 -25.99
N ASP A 391 -4.79 -10.17 -26.50
CA ASP A 391 -5.28 -9.98 -27.88
C ASP A 391 -6.61 -9.21 -27.94
N ARG A 392 -7.05 -8.61 -26.82
CA ARG A 392 -8.24 -7.74 -26.77
C ARG A 392 -8.05 -6.62 -25.77
N ASN A 393 -8.62 -5.47 -26.10
CA ASN A 393 -8.75 -4.33 -25.21
C ASN A 393 -9.90 -4.50 -24.20
N HIS A 394 -9.86 -5.58 -23.41
CA HIS A 394 -10.74 -5.74 -22.25
C HIS A 394 -9.92 -5.60 -20.99
N ARG A 395 -10.42 -4.85 -20.01
CA ARG A 395 -9.72 -4.56 -18.78
C ARG A 395 -10.65 -4.76 -17.59
N TYR A 396 -10.09 -5.21 -16.47
CA TYR A 396 -10.79 -5.22 -15.19
C TYR A 396 -10.96 -3.77 -14.72
N SER A 397 -12.05 -3.45 -14.03
CA SER A 397 -12.30 -2.10 -13.53
C SER A 397 -13.06 -2.14 -12.21
N ASP A 398 -12.62 -1.30 -11.28
CA ASP A 398 -13.26 -0.99 -9.99
C ASP A 398 -14.33 0.11 -10.11
N VAL A 399 -14.40 0.79 -11.27
CA VAL A 399 -15.19 2.00 -11.44
C VAL A 399 -15.75 2.08 -12.86
N THR A 400 -17.07 2.10 -12.99
CA THR A 400 -17.74 2.70 -14.14
C THR A 400 -18.79 3.67 -13.65
N ALA A 401 -19.17 4.64 -14.49
CA ALA A 401 -20.20 5.64 -14.19
C ALA A 401 -21.60 5.06 -13.86
N SER A 402 -21.79 3.74 -13.93
CA SER A 402 -23.08 3.08 -13.68
C SER A 402 -23.05 1.81 -12.83
N ASN A 403 -21.89 1.36 -12.31
CA ASN A 403 -21.85 0.22 -11.38
C ASN A 403 -20.57 0.22 -10.52
N THR A 404 -20.74 0.09 -9.21
CA THR A 404 -19.68 0.08 -8.19
C THR A 404 -19.49 -1.35 -7.68
N LEU A 405 -18.75 -2.17 -8.43
CA LEU A 405 -18.27 -3.45 -7.92
C LEU A 405 -16.75 -3.35 -7.78
N PRO A 406 -16.22 -3.10 -6.58
CA PRO A 406 -14.78 -3.09 -6.37
C PRO A 406 -14.21 -4.49 -6.63
N ILE A 407 -13.04 -4.54 -7.24
CA ILE A 407 -12.19 -5.72 -7.34
C ILE A 407 -11.86 -6.16 -5.90
N PRO A 408 -12.09 -7.43 -5.56
CA PRO A 408 -11.74 -7.93 -4.24
C PRO A 408 -10.27 -7.68 -3.90
N ALA A 409 -10.01 -7.07 -2.74
CA ALA A 409 -8.66 -6.65 -2.33
C ALA A 409 -7.64 -7.79 -2.30
N TYR A 410 -8.07 -9.03 -2.06
CA TYR A 410 -7.20 -10.20 -2.08
C TYR A 410 -6.66 -10.55 -3.48
N LEU A 411 -7.19 -9.93 -4.55
CA LEU A 411 -6.70 -10.08 -5.92
C LEU A 411 -5.75 -8.96 -6.33
N VAL A 412 -5.90 -7.76 -5.77
CA VAL A 412 -5.12 -6.58 -6.16
C VAL A 412 -3.65 -6.78 -5.78
N GLY A 413 -2.75 -6.44 -6.70
CA GLY A 413 -1.30 -6.61 -6.53
C GLY A 413 -0.82 -8.07 -6.65
N GLN A 414 -1.70 -9.02 -6.95
CA GLN A 414 -1.30 -10.41 -7.18
C GLN A 414 -0.85 -10.63 -8.61
N GLU A 415 -0.01 -11.64 -8.83
CA GLU A 415 0.29 -12.10 -10.19
C GLU A 415 -0.95 -12.71 -10.84
N TYR A 416 -1.12 -12.46 -12.15
CA TYR A 416 -2.23 -13.01 -12.91
C TYR A 416 -1.81 -13.39 -14.32
N ILE A 417 -2.71 -14.08 -15.02
CA ILE A 417 -2.53 -14.55 -16.39
C ILE A 417 -3.48 -13.77 -17.29
N LEU A 418 -2.92 -13.26 -18.39
CA LEU A 418 -3.65 -12.75 -19.53
C LEU A 418 -3.75 -13.90 -20.52
N SER A 419 -4.96 -14.40 -20.76
CA SER A 419 -5.20 -15.43 -21.76
C SER A 419 -5.35 -14.83 -23.15
N GLY A 420 -5.29 -15.64 -24.21
CA GLY A 420 -5.95 -15.28 -25.47
C GLY A 420 -7.48 -15.26 -25.26
N ASN A 421 -8.18 -14.38 -25.98
CA ASN A 421 -9.63 -14.31 -25.95
C ASN A 421 -10.22 -15.26 -27.01
N ASP A 422 -10.32 -16.53 -26.63
CA ASP A 422 -10.89 -17.58 -27.47
C ASP A 422 -12.42 -17.62 -27.47
N ASN A 423 -13.02 -18.29 -28.45
CA ASN A 423 -14.45 -18.51 -28.47
C ASN A 423 -14.89 -19.53 -27.41
N ARG A 424 -16.03 -19.25 -26.76
CA ARG A 424 -16.56 -20.05 -25.64
C ARG A 424 -16.88 -21.51 -26.03
N ASP A 425 -17.09 -21.80 -27.31
CA ASP A 425 -17.37 -23.13 -27.84
C ASP A 425 -16.11 -23.96 -28.13
N ASN A 426 -14.92 -23.43 -27.83
CA ASN A 426 -13.67 -24.14 -28.03
C ASN A 426 -13.35 -25.13 -26.91
N ALA A 427 -13.84 -26.36 -27.06
CA ALA A 427 -13.61 -27.45 -26.10
C ALA A 427 -12.14 -27.88 -25.96
N THR A 428 -11.24 -27.38 -26.82
CA THR A 428 -9.81 -27.75 -26.77
C THR A 428 -8.94 -26.73 -26.06
N TYR A 429 -9.47 -25.54 -25.78
CA TYR A 429 -8.73 -24.46 -25.13
C TYR A 429 -8.28 -24.86 -23.71
N ARG A 430 -6.99 -24.69 -23.43
CA ARG A 430 -6.36 -25.13 -22.18
C ARG A 430 -5.17 -24.25 -21.81
N LEU A 431 -5.10 -23.89 -20.53
CA LEU A 431 -3.93 -23.28 -19.89
C LEU A 431 -3.29 -24.25 -18.90
N ASP A 432 -2.03 -24.59 -19.13
CA ASP A 432 -1.19 -25.33 -18.19
C ASP A 432 -0.25 -24.36 -17.45
N VAL A 433 -0.45 -24.22 -16.14
CA VAL A 433 0.26 -23.22 -15.31
C VAL A 433 1.24 -23.92 -14.37
N THR A 434 2.47 -23.42 -14.31
CA THR A 434 3.50 -23.88 -13.35
C THR A 434 3.79 -22.78 -12.35
N ILE A 435 3.65 -23.09 -11.05
CA ILE A 435 3.96 -22.18 -9.95
C ILE A 435 5.16 -22.68 -9.14
N SER A 436 5.94 -21.76 -8.55
CA SER A 436 7.13 -22.11 -7.75
C SER A 436 6.91 -22.13 -6.25
N VAL A 437 5.74 -21.70 -5.79
CA VAL A 437 5.34 -21.68 -4.37
C VAL A 437 3.91 -22.15 -4.23
N ASP A 438 3.53 -22.61 -3.03
CA ASP A 438 2.14 -22.92 -2.72
C ASP A 438 1.29 -21.65 -2.86
N ALA A 439 0.18 -21.72 -3.59
CA ALA A 439 -0.67 -20.58 -3.88
C ALA A 439 -2.15 -20.96 -3.90
N THR A 440 -3.00 -19.99 -3.57
CA THR A 440 -4.45 -20.06 -3.83
C THR A 440 -4.72 -19.56 -5.24
N VAL A 441 -5.33 -20.39 -6.09
CA VAL A 441 -5.70 -20.00 -7.45
C VAL A 441 -7.14 -19.49 -7.45
N TYR A 442 -7.32 -18.24 -7.87
CA TYR A 442 -8.63 -17.64 -8.10
C TYR A 442 -8.96 -17.68 -9.60
N MET A 443 -10.15 -18.14 -9.94
CA MET A 443 -10.65 -18.17 -11.32
C MET A 443 -11.77 -17.15 -11.47
N LEU A 444 -11.58 -16.19 -12.36
CA LEU A 444 -12.58 -15.16 -12.66
C LEU A 444 -13.48 -15.66 -13.78
N ILE A 445 -14.75 -15.88 -13.47
CA ILE A 445 -15.72 -16.46 -14.40
C ILE A 445 -16.71 -15.38 -14.81
N ASP A 446 -16.88 -15.20 -16.12
CA ASP A 446 -17.89 -14.30 -16.68
C ASP A 446 -19.30 -14.77 -16.28
N ASN A 447 -20.06 -13.89 -15.63
CA ASN A 447 -21.40 -14.20 -15.13
C ASN A 447 -22.42 -14.51 -16.26
N ARG A 448 -22.08 -14.23 -17.52
CA ARG A 448 -22.88 -14.61 -18.71
C ARG A 448 -22.67 -16.06 -19.13
N LEU A 449 -22.04 -16.91 -18.31
CA LEU A 449 -21.78 -18.31 -18.66
C LEU A 449 -23.07 -19.15 -18.76
N SER A 450 -24.13 -18.78 -18.02
CA SER A 450 -25.42 -19.50 -18.03
C SER A 450 -26.46 -18.92 -19.00
N ASP A 451 -26.33 -17.64 -19.36
CA ASP A 451 -27.41 -16.87 -19.96
C ASP A 451 -26.96 -16.37 -21.34
N GLY A 452 -27.68 -16.77 -22.38
CA GLY A 452 -27.38 -16.42 -23.77
C GLY A 452 -27.65 -14.96 -24.16
N ASP A 453 -28.05 -14.10 -23.23
CA ASP A 453 -28.34 -12.69 -23.48
C ASP A 453 -27.74 -11.84 -22.34
N GLY A 454 -27.07 -10.75 -22.73
CA GLY A 454 -26.20 -9.94 -21.86
C GLY A 454 -26.85 -8.84 -21.06
#